data_AF-A0A975TIS5-F1
#
_entry.id   AF-A0A975TIS5-F1
#
_cell.length_a   1.000
_cell.length_b   1.000
_cell.length_c   1.000
_cell.angle_alpha   90.00
_cell.angle_beta   90.00
_cell.angle_gamma   90.00
#
_symmetry.space_group_name_H-M   'P 1'
#
loop_
_entity.id
_entity.type
_entity.pdbx_description
1 polymer ?
#
loop_
_entity_poly.entity_id
_entity_poly.type
_entity_poly.pdbx_seq_one_letter_code
_entity_poly.pdbx_strand_id
1 'polypeptide(L)'
;MGTKTWFHHDGGPFTKAEQAAALAPTIDEVKEAKKQIDRYHKYLQSWIEASEDLDRFLAPFLDQADTKSFGNAINLMNDNERLKLQRLVNAATEPVRPFTPYVF
;
A
#
# COMPACT_ATOMS: atom_id res chain seq x y z
N MET A 1 -13.79 32.26 6.80
CA MET A 1 -14.85 32.18 5.76
C MET A 1 -14.34 31.23 4.68
N GLY A 2 -14.87 30.00 4.61
CA GLY A 2 -14.43 29.01 3.62
C GLY A 2 -14.98 29.33 2.24
N THR A 3 -14.15 29.27 1.21
CA THR A 3 -14.53 29.51 -0.17
C THR A 3 -15.55 28.46 -0.62
N LYS A 4 -16.81 28.88 -0.83
CA LYS A 4 -17.87 28.06 -1.46
C LYS A 4 -17.58 27.71 -2.92
N THR A 5 -16.42 28.13 -3.44
CA THR A 5 -16.02 27.98 -4.83
C THR A 5 -15.07 26.80 -4.93
N TRP A 6 -15.48 25.79 -5.69
CA TRP A 6 -14.62 24.67 -6.04
C TRP A 6 -13.76 25.07 -7.22
N PHE A 7 -12.50 24.65 -7.23
CA PHE A 7 -11.56 24.91 -8.31
C PHE A 7 -11.02 23.60 -8.87
N HIS A 8 -10.96 23.52 -10.20
CA HIS A 8 -10.25 22.50 -10.95
C HIS A 8 -8.76 22.56 -10.60
N HIS A 9 -8.04 21.47 -10.86
CA HIS A 9 -6.59 21.41 -10.61
C HIS A 9 -5.81 22.43 -11.45
N ASP A 10 -6.33 22.85 -12.61
CA ASP A 10 -5.77 23.90 -13.46
C ASP A 10 -6.03 25.33 -12.92
N GLY A 11 -6.75 25.46 -11.81
CA GLY A 11 -7.07 26.73 -11.16
C GLY A 11 -8.38 27.39 -11.66
N GLY A 12 -9.06 26.82 -12.65
CA GLY A 12 -10.36 27.30 -13.11
C GLY A 12 -11.48 26.98 -12.09
N PRO A 13 -12.49 27.84 -11.90
CA PRO A 13 -13.61 27.50 -11.03
C PRO A 13 -14.52 26.46 -11.69
N PHE A 14 -15.03 25.52 -10.89
CA PHE A 14 -16.10 24.64 -11.34
C PHE A 14 -17.38 25.43 -11.62
N THR A 15 -18.00 25.16 -12.75
CA THR A 15 -19.35 25.61 -13.09
C THR A 15 -20.40 24.97 -12.17
N LYS A 16 -21.59 25.58 -12.11
CA LYS A 16 -22.72 25.02 -11.35
C LYS A 16 -23.14 23.64 -11.87
N ALA A 17 -23.03 23.40 -13.18
CA ALA A 17 -23.38 22.12 -13.79
C ALA A 17 -22.41 21.02 -13.37
N GLU A 18 -21.10 21.31 -13.35
CA GLU A 18 -20.10 20.33 -12.89
C GLU A 18 -20.24 20.04 -11.39
N GLN A 19 -20.51 21.06 -10.57
CA GLN A 19 -20.78 20.85 -9.13
C GLN A 19 -22.05 20.00 -8.93
N ALA A 20 -23.11 20.26 -9.68
CA ALA A 20 -24.34 19.48 -9.60
C ALA A 20 -24.13 18.02 -10.03
N ALA A 21 -23.34 17.78 -11.10
CA ALA A 21 -22.98 16.44 -11.54
C ALA A 21 -22.15 15.69 -10.48
N ALA A 22 -21.14 16.35 -9.88
CA ALA A 22 -20.32 15.77 -8.83
C ALA A 22 -21.13 15.41 -7.56
N LEU A 23 -22.21 16.14 -7.28
CA LEU A 23 -23.12 15.88 -6.16
C LEU A 23 -24.19 14.82 -6.46
N ALA A 24 -24.32 14.38 -7.71
CA ALA A 24 -25.30 13.39 -8.15
C ALA A 24 -24.63 12.26 -8.96
N PRO A 25 -23.70 11.50 -8.36
CA PRO A 25 -22.97 10.45 -9.05
C PRO A 25 -23.92 9.35 -9.52
N THR A 26 -23.61 8.78 -10.68
CA THR A 26 -24.26 7.59 -11.19
C THR A 26 -23.91 6.37 -10.34
N ILE A 27 -24.74 5.33 -10.43
CA ILE A 27 -24.49 4.05 -9.74
C ILE A 27 -23.14 3.44 -10.19
N ASP A 28 -22.78 3.60 -11.46
CA ASP A 28 -21.55 3.02 -11.99
C ASP A 28 -20.30 3.77 -11.50
N GLU A 29 -20.37 5.09 -11.34
CA GLU A 29 -19.30 5.88 -10.71
C GLU A 29 -19.09 5.49 -9.24
N VAL A 30 -20.18 5.28 -8.49
CA VAL A 30 -20.09 4.80 -7.10
C VAL A 30 -19.48 3.40 -7.02
N LYS A 31 -19.87 2.49 -7.93
CA LYS A 31 -19.29 1.14 -8.01
C LYS A 31 -17.80 1.19 -8.34
N GLU A 32 -17.39 2.06 -9.26
CA GLU A 32 -15.98 2.20 -9.61
C GLU A 32 -15.17 2.77 -8.44
N ALA A 33 -15.66 3.81 -7.77
CA ALA A 33 -15.04 4.35 -6.57
C ALA A 33 -14.84 3.27 -5.49
N LYS A 34 -15.86 2.43 -5.27
CA LYS A 34 -15.75 1.29 -4.35
C LYS A 34 -14.65 0.31 -4.78
N LYS A 35 -14.55 -0.06 -6.06
CA LYS A 35 -13.49 -0.96 -6.55
C LYS A 35 -12.09 -0.38 -6.33
N GLN A 36 -11.92 0.93 -6.51
CA GLN A 36 -10.65 1.61 -6.25
C GLN A 36 -10.28 1.57 -4.77
N ILE A 37 -11.24 1.84 -3.88
CA ILE A 37 -11.05 1.73 -2.42
C ILE A 37 -10.72 0.29 -2.04
N ASP A 38 -11.44 -0.70 -2.57
CA ASP A 38 -11.20 -2.11 -2.26
C ASP A 38 -9.80 -2.57 -2.72
N ARG A 39 -9.31 -2.09 -3.87
CA ARG A 39 -7.93 -2.35 -4.33
C ARG A 39 -6.88 -1.71 -3.42
N TYR A 40 -7.11 -0.46 -3.02
CA TYR A 40 -6.22 0.21 -2.09
C TYR A 40 -6.18 -0.45 -0.71
N HIS A 41 -7.32 -0.89 -0.18
CA HIS A 41 -7.36 -1.67 1.07
C HIS A 41 -6.59 -2.99 0.96
N LYS A 42 -6.69 -3.70 -0.17
CA LYS A 42 -5.89 -4.92 -0.41
C LYS A 42 -4.38 -4.62 -0.42
N TYR A 43 -3.98 -3.52 -1.06
CA TYR A 43 -2.60 -3.06 -1.01
C TYR A 43 -2.15 -2.78 0.42
N LEU A 44 -2.92 -2.00 1.20
CA LEU A 44 -2.60 -1.71 2.60
C LEU A 44 -2.51 -2.97 3.45
N GLN A 45 -3.42 -3.93 3.23
CA GLN A 45 -3.38 -5.21 3.91
C GLN A 45 -2.09 -5.97 3.60
N SER A 46 -1.69 -6.07 2.33
CA SER A 46 -0.41 -6.69 1.97
C SER A 46 0.81 -5.98 2.56
N TRP A 47 0.73 -4.65 2.71
CA TRP A 47 1.79 -3.86 3.33
C TRP A 47 1.91 -4.14 4.84
N ILE A 48 0.77 -4.25 5.54
CA ILE A 48 0.74 -4.62 6.97
C ILE A 48 1.28 -6.05 7.15
N GLU A 49 0.82 -6.98 6.32
CA GLU A 49 1.19 -8.40 6.38
C GLU A 49 2.67 -8.64 6.01
N ALA A 50 3.31 -7.73 5.26
CA ALA A 50 4.71 -7.88 4.85
C ALA A 50 5.69 -8.02 6.03
N SER A 51 5.43 -7.33 7.15
CA SER A 51 6.25 -7.46 8.36
C SER A 51 6.07 -8.83 9.02
N GLU A 52 4.82 -9.32 9.09
CA GLU A 52 4.53 -10.65 9.64
C GLU A 52 5.13 -11.77 8.78
N ASP A 53 5.11 -11.62 7.45
CA ASP A 53 5.73 -12.56 6.53
C ASP A 53 7.25 -12.57 6.64
N LEU A 54 7.87 -11.41 6.88
CA LEU A 54 9.30 -11.32 7.19
C LEU A 54 9.64 -12.03 8.50
N ASP A 55 8.88 -11.78 9.57
CA ASP A 55 9.08 -12.42 10.87
C ASP A 55 8.93 -13.95 10.77
N ARG A 56 7.86 -14.42 10.12
CA ARG A 56 7.61 -15.84 9.88
C ARG A 56 8.72 -16.49 9.06
N PHE A 57 9.27 -15.77 8.08
CA PHE A 57 10.38 -16.25 7.27
C PHE A 57 11.68 -16.37 8.08
N LEU A 58 11.95 -15.43 8.98
CA LEU A 58 13.17 -15.42 9.79
C LEU A 58 13.16 -16.41 10.96
N ALA A 59 11.98 -16.72 11.51
CA ALA A 59 11.81 -17.58 12.67
C ALA A 59 12.66 -18.88 12.65
N PRO A 60 12.63 -19.73 11.59
CA PRO A 60 13.40 -20.97 11.59
C PRO A 60 14.92 -20.75 11.61
N PHE A 61 15.43 -19.65 11.03
CA PHE A 61 16.86 -19.35 11.03
C PHE A 61 17.31 -18.79 12.39
N LEU A 62 16.47 -17.97 13.02
CA LEU A 62 16.74 -17.45 14.37
C LEU A 62 16.71 -18.56 15.42
N ASP A 63 15.89 -19.60 15.24
CA ASP A 63 15.86 -20.75 16.15
C ASP A 63 17.05 -21.69 15.98
N GLN A 64 17.65 -21.74 14.79
CA GLN A 64 18.86 -22.53 14.52
C GLN A 64 20.16 -21.81 14.88
N ALA A 65 20.13 -20.49 15.03
CA ALA A 65 21.32 -19.70 15.31
C ALA A 65 21.76 -19.84 16.79
N ASP A 66 23.04 -20.17 17.03
CA ASP A 66 23.64 -20.26 18.36
C ASP A 66 23.43 -19.00 19.22
N THR A 67 23.35 -17.85 18.55
CA THR A 67 22.95 -16.58 19.14
C THR A 67 21.91 -15.95 18.22
N LYS A 68 20.73 -15.64 18.78
CA LYS A 68 19.59 -15.05 18.05
C LYS A 68 19.93 -13.64 17.59
N SER A 69 20.56 -13.56 16.42
CA SER A 69 20.88 -12.30 15.75
C SER A 69 20.59 -12.43 14.26
N PHE A 70 20.21 -11.30 13.65
CA PHE A 70 19.90 -11.24 12.23
C PHE A 70 21.10 -11.63 11.34
N GLY A 71 22.31 -11.21 11.74
CA GLY A 71 23.54 -11.59 11.03
C GLY A 71 23.79 -13.10 11.04
N ASN A 72 23.54 -13.77 12.17
CA ASN A 72 23.68 -15.23 12.25
C ASN A 72 22.61 -15.96 11.43
N ALA A 73 21.37 -15.46 11.42
CA ALA A 73 20.32 -15.99 10.56
C ALA A 73 20.72 -15.92 9.07
N ILE A 74 21.32 -14.81 8.62
CA ILE A 74 21.81 -14.66 7.24
C ILE A 74 22.93 -15.67 6.89
N ASN A 75 23.79 -15.98 7.86
CA ASN A 75 24.87 -16.96 7.67
C ASN A 75 24.36 -18.38 7.44
N LEU A 76 23.16 -18.70 7.94
CA LEU A 76 22.49 -19.99 7.72
C LEU A 76 21.76 -20.08 6.37
N MET A 77 21.50 -18.94 5.71
CA MET A 77 20.74 -18.89 4.46
C MET A 77 21.60 -19.19 3.23
N ASN A 78 21.02 -19.94 2.30
CA ASN A 78 21.54 -20.06 0.93
C ASN A 78 21.18 -18.84 0.07
N ASP A 79 21.69 -18.79 -1.17
CA ASP A 79 21.51 -17.64 -2.06
C ASP A 79 20.04 -17.37 -2.42
N ASN A 80 19.22 -18.40 -2.61
CA ASN A 80 17.80 -18.25 -2.90
C ASN A 80 17.04 -17.68 -1.69
N GLU A 81 17.39 -18.13 -0.49
CA GLU A 81 16.83 -17.63 0.77
C GLU A 81 17.22 -16.18 1.01
N ARG A 82 18.47 -15.79 0.71
CA ARG A 82 18.93 -14.39 0.79
C ARG A 82 18.20 -13.50 -0.22
N LEU A 83 17.96 -13.99 -1.43
CA LEU A 83 17.17 -13.27 -2.42
C LEU A 83 15.71 -13.10 -1.96
N LYS A 84 15.12 -14.13 -1.34
CA LYS A 84 13.79 -14.04 -0.75
C LYS A 84 13.75 -13.06 0.42
N LEU A 85 14.75 -13.09 1.30
CA LEU A 85 14.91 -12.15 2.40
C LEU A 85 14.93 -10.71 1.89
N GLN A 86 15.73 -10.42 0.86
CA GLN A 86 15.82 -9.09 0.27
C GLN A 86 14.45 -8.60 -0.23
N ARG A 87 13.68 -9.47 -0.87
CA ARG A 87 12.32 -9.12 -1.34
C ARG A 87 11.37 -8.81 -0.18
N LEU A 88 11.41 -9.60 0.89
CA LEU A 88 10.57 -9.40 2.07
C LEU A 88 10.95 -8.14 2.84
N VAL A 89 12.25 -7.88 3.00
CA VAL A 89 12.74 -6.62 3.61
C VAL A 89 12.30 -5.42 2.79
N ASN A 90 12.42 -5.48 1.46
CA ASN A 90 11.95 -4.39 0.59
C ASN A 90 10.44 -4.16 0.76
N ALA A 91 9.63 -5.23 0.80
CA ALA A 91 8.19 -5.12 1.00
C ALA A 91 7.82 -4.52 2.36
N ALA A 92 8.52 -4.92 3.43
CA ALA A 92 8.27 -4.43 4.79
C ALA A 92 8.78 -3.00 5.04
N THR A 93 9.74 -2.52 4.25
CA THR A 93 10.36 -1.20 4.42
C THR A 93 9.91 -0.17 3.39
N GLU A 94 9.21 -0.59 2.32
CA GLU A 94 8.67 0.34 1.33
C GLU A 94 7.65 1.28 1.99
N PRO A 95 7.77 2.60 1.81
CA PRO A 95 6.79 3.55 2.34
C PRO A 95 5.39 3.28 1.76
N VAL A 96 4.36 3.45 2.60
CA VAL A 96 2.97 3.37 2.15
C VAL A 96 2.73 4.41 1.06
N ARG A 97 2.26 3.96 -0.11
CA ARG A 97 1.85 4.83 -1.20
C ARG A 97 0.49 5.44 -0.88
N PRO A 98 0.28 6.74 -1.12
CA PRO A 98 -1.02 7.35 -0.91
C PRO A 98 -2.05 6.79 -1.89
N PHE A 99 -3.33 6.88 -1.51
CA PHE A 99 -4.44 6.56 -2.41
C PHE A 99 -4.34 7.41 -3.67
N THR A 100 -4.16 6.73 -4.81
CA THR A 100 -4.08 7.31 -6.14
C THR A 100 -5.00 6.49 -7.05
N PRO A 101 -6.09 7.07 -7.57
CA PRO A 101 -7.03 6.33 -8.42
C PRO A 101 -6.33 5.66 -9.61
N TYR A 102 -6.74 4.42 -9.93
CA TYR A 102 -6.26 3.64 -11.08
C TYR A 102 -4.80 3.17 -11.03
N VAL A 103 -4.14 3.23 -9.85
CA VAL A 103 -2.75 2.81 -9.67
C VAL A 103 -2.61 1.42 -9.04
N PHE A 104 -3.64 0.93 -8.34
CA PHE A 104 -3.65 -0.32 -7.58
C PHE A 104 -4.49 -1.42 -8.25
#